data_AF-A0A2V9QJJ6-F1
#
_entry.id   AF-A0A2V9QJJ6-F1
#
_cell.length_a   1.000
_cell.length_b   1.000
_cell.length_c   1.000
_cell.angle_alpha   90.00
_cell.angle_beta   90.00
_cell.angle_gamma   90.00
#
_symmetry.space_group_name_H-M   'P 1'
#
loop_
_entity.id
_entity.type
_entity.pdbx_description
1 polymer ?
#
loop_
_entity_poly.entity_id
_entity_poly.type
_entity_poly.pdbx_seq_one_letter_code
_entity_poly.pdbx_strand_id
1 'polypeptide(L)'
;MTDELQELKEHAEHAAHDRSMAPVSLTMATLAVMVAVVTLLSHRAHTEEVVLQSRANDQWAYYQAKDIRMHTDRNFADFAAFVTATDYAKAAKAREASLAEAEKYQKQTEEIQGEAKKLEAETDLERRRANRYDLGEVFLEIGLVITSITLLSGRRVFWHAGILLGVVGMVAAATSLLVK
;
A
#
# COMPACT_ATOMS: atom_id res chain seq x y z
N MET A 1 -9.15 -52.28 16.67
CA MET A 1 -9.61 -51.00 17.25
C MET A 1 -8.84 -50.60 18.50
N THR A 2 -8.45 -51.54 19.38
CA THR A 2 -7.52 -51.26 20.49
C THR A 2 -6.06 -51.13 20.03
N ASP A 3 -5.60 -51.96 19.08
CA ASP A 3 -4.23 -51.89 18.53
C ASP A 3 -3.94 -50.59 17.80
N GLU A 4 -4.83 -50.12 16.91
CA GLU A 4 -4.65 -48.84 16.20
C GLU A 4 -4.62 -47.63 17.14
N LEU A 5 -5.41 -47.67 18.23
CA LEU A 5 -5.37 -46.63 19.27
C LEU A 5 -4.07 -46.68 20.06
N GLN A 6 -3.46 -47.86 20.22
CA GLN A 6 -2.18 -48.04 20.88
C GLN A 6 -1.02 -47.60 20.00
N GLU A 7 -1.07 -47.91 18.70
CA GLU A 7 -0.11 -47.49 17.68
C GLU A 7 -0.14 -45.96 17.48
N LEU A 8 -1.33 -45.36 17.45
CA LEU A 8 -1.51 -43.90 17.45
C LEU A 8 -0.96 -43.25 18.74
N LYS A 9 -1.14 -43.91 19.89
CA LYS A 9 -0.56 -43.45 21.16
C LYS A 9 0.95 -43.57 21.16
N GLU A 10 1.51 -44.65 20.63
CA GLU A 10 2.96 -44.87 20.51
C GLU A 10 3.60 -43.86 19.55
N HIS A 11 2.95 -43.53 18.43
CA HIS A 11 3.40 -42.48 17.52
C HIS A 11 3.29 -41.08 18.14
N ALA A 12 2.23 -40.81 18.89
CA ALA A 12 2.09 -39.56 19.64
C ALA A 12 3.11 -39.45 20.79
N GLU A 13 3.42 -40.56 21.48
CA GLU A 13 4.45 -40.63 22.52
C GLU A 13 5.87 -40.55 21.93
N HIS A 14 6.13 -41.11 20.75
CA HIS A 14 7.40 -40.96 20.03
C HIS A 14 7.63 -39.52 19.57
N ALA A 15 6.59 -38.84 19.09
CA ALA A 15 6.66 -37.40 18.80
C ALA A 15 6.89 -36.55 20.08
N ALA A 16 6.38 -37.00 21.23
CA ALA A 16 6.62 -36.37 22.53
C ALA A 16 8.01 -36.68 23.13
N HIS A 17 8.64 -37.80 22.75
CA HIS A 17 9.96 -38.21 23.25
C HIS A 17 11.14 -37.59 22.49
N ASP A 18 10.94 -37.09 21.28
CA ASP A 18 12.01 -36.46 20.50
C ASP A 18 12.21 -34.99 20.91
N ARG A 19 12.63 -34.77 22.17
CA ARG A 19 13.05 -33.45 22.70
C ARG A 19 14.06 -32.74 21.81
N SER A 20 14.74 -33.47 20.94
CA SER A 20 15.69 -32.94 19.96
C SER A 20 15.06 -31.97 18.95
N MET A 21 13.74 -32.06 18.72
CA MET A 21 12.98 -31.22 17.77
C MET A 21 12.19 -30.09 18.43
N ALA A 22 12.11 -30.04 19.76
CA ALA A 22 11.44 -28.95 20.49
C ALA A 22 11.94 -27.54 20.11
N PRO A 23 13.26 -27.31 19.87
CA PRO A 23 13.75 -26.02 19.38
C PRO A 23 13.20 -25.64 18.01
N VAL A 24 12.99 -26.62 17.12
CA VAL A 24 12.46 -26.39 15.76
C VAL A 24 11.01 -25.92 15.85
N SER A 25 10.18 -26.59 16.65
CA SER A 25 8.78 -26.19 16.88
C SER A 25 8.67 -24.79 17.49
N LEU A 26 9.57 -24.45 18.43
CA LEU A 26 9.62 -23.10 19.01
C LEU A 26 9.99 -22.04 17.96
N THR A 27 10.97 -22.32 17.08
CA THR A 27 11.33 -21.39 16.00
C THR A 27 10.19 -21.23 14.99
N MET A 28 9.47 -22.31 14.68
CA MET A 28 8.30 -22.25 13.80
C MET A 28 7.20 -21.36 14.40
N ALA A 29 6.89 -21.52 15.68
CA ALA A 29 5.93 -20.66 16.37
C ALA A 29 6.38 -19.19 16.37
N THR A 30 7.67 -18.95 16.58
CA THR A 30 8.26 -17.59 16.56
C THR A 30 8.15 -16.96 15.17
N LEU A 31 8.51 -17.70 14.11
CA LEU A 31 8.37 -17.24 12.73
C LEU A 31 6.91 -16.97 12.38
N ALA A 32 5.97 -17.81 12.80
CA ALA A 32 4.54 -17.59 12.56
C ALA A 32 4.03 -16.29 13.20
N VAL A 33 4.48 -15.97 14.42
CA VAL A 33 4.18 -14.68 15.06
C VAL A 33 4.79 -13.52 14.28
N MET A 34 6.03 -13.65 13.79
CA MET A 34 6.67 -12.62 12.97
C MET A 34 5.93 -12.40 11.65
N VAL A 35 5.53 -13.47 10.94
CA VAL A 35 4.68 -13.39 9.73
C VAL A 35 3.43 -12.59 10.06
N ALA A 36 2.66 -12.99 11.07
CA ALA A 36 1.41 -12.31 11.43
C ALA A 36 1.60 -10.81 11.72
N VAL A 37 2.69 -10.43 12.40
CA VAL A 37 3.01 -9.02 12.67
C VAL A 37 3.33 -8.27 11.38
N VAL A 38 4.17 -8.83 10.51
CA VAL A 38 4.56 -8.18 9.24
C VAL A 38 3.36 -8.08 8.29
N THR A 39 2.51 -9.10 8.19
CA THR A 39 1.26 -9.07 7.42
C THR A 39 0.33 -7.96 7.89
N LEU A 40 0.17 -7.78 9.22
CA LEU A 40 -0.64 -6.69 9.76
C LEU A 40 -0.07 -5.30 9.41
N LEU A 41 1.26 -5.15 9.45
CA LEU A 41 1.93 -3.90 9.08
C LEU A 41 1.83 -3.62 7.58
N SER A 42 2.02 -4.64 6.74
CA SER A 42 1.81 -4.56 5.28
C SER A 42 0.39 -4.09 4.98
N HIS A 43 -0.63 -4.76 5.52
CA HIS A 43 -2.03 -4.42 5.26
C HIS A 43 -2.36 -2.99 5.72
N ARG A 44 -1.81 -2.55 6.85
CA ARG A 44 -1.98 -1.16 7.29
C ARG A 44 -1.36 -0.16 6.30
N ALA A 45 -0.16 -0.42 5.78
CA ALA A 45 0.49 0.43 4.80
C ALA A 45 -0.29 0.46 3.48
N HIS A 46 -0.78 -0.68 2.99
CA HIS A 46 -1.65 -0.75 1.81
C HIS A 46 -2.97 -0.01 2.01
N THR A 47 -3.56 -0.08 3.21
CA THR A 47 -4.79 0.68 3.54
C THR A 47 -4.54 2.18 3.47
N GLU A 48 -3.43 2.66 4.03
CA GLU A 48 -3.06 4.07 3.99
C GLU A 48 -2.76 4.53 2.54
N GLU A 49 -2.02 3.73 1.76
CA GLU A 49 -1.80 3.96 0.33
C GLU A 49 -3.13 4.14 -0.41
N VAL A 50 -4.10 3.24 -0.21
CA VAL A 50 -5.40 3.32 -0.88
C VAL A 50 -6.18 4.57 -0.47
N VAL A 51 -6.15 4.93 0.83
CA VAL A 51 -6.82 6.15 1.33
C VAL A 51 -6.19 7.40 0.72
N LEU A 52 -4.86 7.50 0.72
CA LEU A 52 -4.14 8.63 0.13
C LEU A 52 -4.36 8.69 -1.39
N GLN A 53 -4.38 7.56 -2.08
CA GLN A 53 -4.63 7.48 -3.52
C GLN A 53 -6.05 7.96 -3.84
N SER A 54 -7.03 7.58 -3.03
CA SER A 54 -8.40 8.07 -3.16
C SER A 54 -8.45 9.59 -3.00
N ARG A 55 -7.77 10.15 -1.99
CA ARG A 55 -7.71 11.60 -1.79
C ARG A 55 -7.02 12.32 -2.95
N ALA A 56 -5.93 11.76 -3.47
CA ALA A 56 -5.24 12.31 -4.65
C ALA A 56 -6.17 12.31 -5.88
N ASN A 57 -6.90 11.22 -6.10
CA ASN A 57 -7.87 11.10 -7.19
C ASN A 57 -9.02 12.11 -7.04
N ASP A 58 -9.55 12.29 -5.84
CA ASP A 58 -10.58 13.29 -5.54
C ASP A 58 -10.08 14.71 -5.82
N GLN A 59 -8.84 15.02 -5.45
CA GLN A 59 -8.22 16.32 -5.71
C GLN A 59 -8.00 16.56 -7.21
N TRP A 60 -7.59 15.54 -7.96
CA TRP A 60 -7.50 15.62 -9.42
C TRP A 60 -8.86 15.75 -10.08
N ALA A 61 -9.90 15.12 -9.55
CA ALA A 61 -11.26 15.32 -10.03
C ALA A 61 -11.74 16.76 -9.77
N TYR A 62 -11.42 17.32 -8.60
CA TYR A 62 -11.73 18.71 -8.27
C TYR A 62 -10.98 19.72 -9.16
N TYR A 63 -9.69 19.47 -9.41
CA TYR A 63 -8.89 20.21 -10.40
C TYR A 63 -9.58 20.21 -11.77
N GLN A 64 -9.94 19.03 -12.28
CA GLN A 64 -10.55 18.89 -13.60
C GLN A 64 -11.89 19.63 -13.68
N ALA A 65 -12.71 19.56 -12.63
CA ALA A 65 -13.97 20.29 -12.58
C ALA A 65 -13.77 21.82 -12.64
N LYS A 66 -12.75 22.35 -11.96
CA LYS A 66 -12.39 23.78 -12.00
C LYS A 66 -11.83 24.19 -13.35
N ASP A 67 -10.98 23.37 -13.93
CA ASP A 67 -10.39 23.60 -15.25
C ASP A 67 -11.46 23.64 -16.35
N ILE A 68 -12.41 22.69 -16.33
CA ILE A 68 -13.57 22.69 -17.24
C ILE A 68 -14.41 23.96 -17.08
N ARG A 69 -14.65 24.41 -15.85
CA ARG A 69 -15.41 25.65 -15.59
C ARG A 69 -14.68 26.88 -16.14
N MET A 70 -13.38 27.00 -15.87
CA MET A 70 -12.54 28.06 -16.43
C MET A 70 -12.54 28.04 -17.97
N HIS A 71 -12.41 26.86 -18.59
CA HIS A 71 -12.47 26.71 -20.04
C HIS A 71 -13.85 27.10 -20.60
N THR A 72 -14.93 26.75 -19.90
CA THR A 72 -16.30 27.12 -20.29
C THR A 72 -16.49 28.63 -20.22
N ASP A 73 -16.01 29.28 -19.15
CA ASP A 73 -16.12 30.74 -18.97
C ASP A 73 -15.30 31.49 -20.03
N ARG A 74 -14.10 31.00 -20.38
CA ARG A 74 -13.30 31.55 -21.49
C ARG A 74 -14.02 31.40 -22.84
N ASN A 75 -14.53 30.20 -23.13
CA ASN A 75 -15.28 29.97 -24.37
C ASN A 75 -16.52 30.86 -24.46
N PHE A 76 -17.21 31.10 -23.35
CA PHE A 76 -18.34 32.02 -23.29
C PHE A 76 -17.92 33.48 -23.58
N ALA A 77 -16.79 33.91 -22.99
CA ALA A 77 -16.22 35.25 -23.24
C ALA A 77 -15.84 35.45 -24.72
N ASP A 78 -15.25 34.42 -25.34
CA ASP A 78 -14.91 34.43 -26.76
C ASP A 78 -16.16 34.43 -27.65
N PHE A 79 -17.17 33.61 -27.32
CA PHE A 79 -18.44 33.59 -28.04
C PHE A 79 -19.16 34.95 -27.98
N ALA A 80 -19.14 35.62 -26.82
CA ALA A 80 -19.71 36.96 -26.67
C ALA A 80 -19.04 38.02 -27.58
N ALA A 81 -17.80 37.81 -28.01
CA ALA A 81 -17.11 38.67 -28.97
C ALA A 81 -17.55 38.45 -30.43
N PHE A 82 -18.09 37.27 -30.76
CA PHE A 82 -18.59 36.93 -32.10
C PHE A 82 -20.08 37.20 -32.29
N VAL A 83 -20.87 37.22 -31.21
CA VAL A 83 -22.28 37.61 -31.27
C VAL A 83 -22.37 39.09 -31.59
N THR A 84 -23.04 39.46 -32.69
CA THR A 84 -23.44 40.84 -32.98
C THR A 84 -24.41 41.32 -31.89
N ALA A 85 -23.87 41.85 -30.80
CA ALA A 85 -24.63 42.33 -29.67
C ALA A 85 -25.32 43.65 -30.02
N THR A 86 -26.63 43.74 -29.78
CA THR A 86 -27.42 44.98 -29.90
C THR A 86 -26.95 46.06 -28.92
N ASP A 87 -26.18 45.69 -27.88
CA ASP A 87 -25.67 46.56 -26.81
C ASP A 87 -24.19 46.21 -26.49
N TYR A 88 -23.26 46.83 -27.22
CA TYR A 88 -21.81 46.57 -27.16
C TYR A 88 -21.21 46.77 -25.76
N ALA A 89 -21.73 47.73 -24.99
CA ALA A 89 -21.23 48.05 -23.64
C ALA A 89 -21.52 46.92 -22.64
N LYS A 90 -22.68 46.26 -22.73
CA LYS A 90 -23.00 45.08 -21.90
C LYS A 90 -22.18 43.86 -22.29
N ALA A 91 -21.91 43.65 -23.58
CA ALA A 91 -21.07 42.56 -24.06
C ALA A 91 -19.61 42.70 -23.58
N ALA A 92 -19.06 43.92 -23.64
CA ALA A 92 -17.71 44.21 -23.13
C ALA A 92 -17.60 43.95 -21.62
N LYS A 93 -18.58 44.38 -20.82
CA LYS A 93 -18.61 44.17 -19.37
C LYS A 93 -18.74 42.69 -18.97
N ALA A 94 -19.55 41.92 -19.71
CA ALA A 94 -19.67 40.48 -19.49
C ALA A 94 -18.35 39.75 -19.80
N ARG A 95 -17.66 40.15 -20.87
CA ARG A 95 -16.35 39.60 -21.25
C ARG A 95 -15.27 39.88 -20.19
N GLU A 96 -15.18 41.09 -19.68
CA GLU A 96 -14.23 41.43 -18.61
C GLU A 96 -14.50 40.63 -17.33
N ALA A 97 -15.78 40.44 -16.97
CA ALA A 97 -16.17 39.64 -15.81
C ALA A 97 -15.74 38.16 -15.97
N SER A 98 -15.98 37.56 -17.15
CA SER A 98 -15.56 36.17 -17.42
C SER A 98 -14.04 36.00 -17.44
N LEU A 99 -13.28 36.98 -17.96
CA LEU A 99 -11.81 36.95 -17.92
C LEU A 99 -11.25 37.07 -16.50
N ALA A 100 -11.83 37.96 -15.68
CA ALA A 100 -11.44 38.10 -14.28
C ALA A 100 -11.75 36.82 -13.47
N GLU A 101 -12.86 36.16 -13.74
CA GLU A 101 -13.21 34.89 -13.11
C GLU A 101 -12.27 33.75 -13.57
N ALA A 102 -11.91 33.72 -14.85
CA ALA A 102 -10.93 32.76 -15.38
C ALA A 102 -9.52 32.94 -14.78
N GLU A 103 -9.04 34.16 -14.58
CA GLU A 103 -7.74 34.41 -13.91
C GLU A 103 -7.77 33.97 -12.44
N LYS A 104 -8.90 34.18 -11.75
CA LYS A 104 -9.09 33.69 -10.38
C LYS A 104 -9.05 32.16 -10.33
N TYR A 105 -9.73 31.47 -11.24
CA TYR A 105 -9.68 30.01 -11.30
C TYR A 105 -8.28 29.51 -11.62
N GLN A 106 -7.53 30.16 -12.52
CA GLN A 106 -6.17 29.77 -12.84
C GLN A 106 -5.27 29.70 -11.59
N LYS A 107 -5.31 30.71 -10.72
CA LYS A 107 -4.54 30.72 -9.46
C LYS A 107 -4.98 29.61 -8.49
N GLN A 108 -6.29 29.35 -8.40
CA GLN A 108 -6.83 28.27 -7.55
C GLN A 108 -6.42 26.89 -8.08
N THR A 109 -6.44 26.71 -9.40
CA THR A 109 -6.10 25.47 -10.09
C THR A 109 -4.63 25.08 -9.87
N GLU A 110 -3.71 26.06 -9.82
CA GLU A 110 -2.30 25.82 -9.47
C GLU A 110 -2.13 25.31 -8.03
N GLU A 111 -2.86 25.87 -7.06
CA GLU A 111 -2.83 25.41 -5.66
C GLU A 111 -3.39 24.00 -5.52
N ILE A 112 -4.55 23.73 -6.15
CA ILE A 112 -5.21 22.42 -6.16
C ILE A 112 -4.29 21.36 -6.78
N GLN A 113 -3.61 21.69 -7.89
CA GLN A 113 -2.65 20.80 -8.53
C GLN A 113 -1.44 20.53 -7.62
N GLY A 114 -0.95 21.56 -6.92
CA GLY A 114 0.13 21.41 -5.95
C GLY A 114 -0.24 20.47 -4.80
N GLU A 115 -1.47 20.55 -4.31
CA GLU A 115 -2.00 19.62 -3.30
C GLU A 115 -2.15 18.20 -3.82
N ALA A 116 -2.68 18.02 -5.04
CA ALA A 116 -2.81 16.69 -5.66
C ALA A 116 -1.44 15.99 -5.79
N LYS A 117 -0.41 16.72 -6.26
CA LYS A 117 0.96 16.21 -6.38
C LYS A 117 1.60 15.87 -5.04
N LYS A 118 1.26 16.61 -3.96
CA LYS A 118 1.73 16.28 -2.61
C LYS A 118 1.12 14.96 -2.12
N LEU A 119 -0.18 14.75 -2.34
CA LEU A 119 -0.86 13.50 -2.00
C LEU A 119 -0.31 12.33 -2.82
N GLU A 120 0.04 12.54 -4.10
CA GLU A 120 0.75 11.55 -4.94
C GLU A 120 2.13 11.19 -4.38
N ALA A 121 2.90 12.17 -3.92
CA ALA A 121 4.20 11.90 -3.30
C ALA A 121 4.06 11.11 -1.98
N GLU A 122 3.02 11.40 -1.19
CA GLU A 122 2.73 10.69 0.05
C GLU A 122 2.24 9.25 -0.19
N THR A 123 1.42 9.04 -1.23
CA THR A 123 1.03 7.70 -1.67
C THR A 123 2.23 6.87 -2.10
N ASP A 124 3.12 7.45 -2.91
CA ASP A 124 4.32 6.75 -3.37
C ASP A 124 5.25 6.36 -2.20
N LEU A 125 5.28 7.16 -1.13
CA LEU A 125 6.00 6.83 0.10
C LEU A 125 5.40 5.59 0.78
N GLU A 126 4.09 5.59 1.03
CA GLU A 126 3.40 4.49 1.70
C GLU A 126 3.43 3.21 0.86
N ARG A 127 3.31 3.32 -0.47
CA ARG A 127 3.53 2.21 -1.40
C ARG A 127 4.92 1.58 -1.25
N ARG A 128 5.96 2.40 -1.16
CA ARG A 128 7.34 1.90 -0.96
C ARG A 128 7.49 1.20 0.39
N ARG A 129 6.83 1.69 1.45
CA ARG A 129 6.79 1.04 2.76
C ARG A 129 6.08 -0.31 2.71
N ALA A 130 4.90 -0.36 2.08
CA ALA A 130 4.13 -1.57 1.88
C ALA A 130 4.94 -2.65 1.16
N ASN A 131 5.60 -2.29 0.04
CA ASN A 131 6.46 -3.21 -0.72
C ASN A 131 7.61 -3.82 0.09
N ARG A 132 8.14 -3.10 1.10
CA ARG A 132 9.20 -3.65 1.98
C ARG A 132 8.65 -4.64 2.99
N TYR A 133 7.44 -4.41 3.49
CA TYR A 133 6.77 -5.38 4.35
C TYR A 133 6.40 -6.64 3.57
N ASP A 134 5.86 -6.51 2.36
CA ASP A 134 5.52 -7.65 1.49
C ASP A 134 6.75 -8.52 1.19
N LEU A 135 7.89 -7.88 0.90
CA LEU A 135 9.15 -8.61 0.70
C LEU A 135 9.57 -9.38 1.96
N GLY A 136 9.44 -8.76 3.13
CA GLY A 136 9.76 -9.40 4.41
C GLY A 136 8.83 -10.56 4.74
N GLU A 137 7.53 -10.39 4.50
CA GLU A 137 6.50 -11.41 4.67
C GLU A 137 6.80 -12.66 3.84
N VAL A 138 7.08 -12.50 2.55
CA VAL A 138 7.40 -13.64 1.66
C VAL A 138 8.60 -14.43 2.17
N PHE A 139 9.69 -13.75 2.58
CA PHE A 139 10.85 -14.45 3.12
C PHE A 139 10.56 -15.17 4.44
N LEU A 140 9.74 -14.57 5.32
CA LEU A 140 9.32 -15.18 6.58
C LEU A 140 8.45 -16.42 6.33
N GLU A 141 7.51 -16.37 5.39
CA GLU A 141 6.65 -17.50 5.02
C GLU A 141 7.48 -18.65 4.42
N ILE A 142 8.40 -18.35 3.49
CA ILE A 142 9.31 -19.37 2.94
C ILE A 142 10.16 -19.97 4.07
N GLY A 143 10.68 -19.14 4.97
CA GLY A 143 11.43 -19.59 6.15
C GLY A 143 10.59 -20.50 7.06
N LEU A 144 9.33 -20.17 7.27
CA LEU A 144 8.37 -20.96 8.05
C LEU A 144 8.10 -22.31 7.40
N VAL A 145 7.86 -22.36 6.09
CA VAL A 145 7.65 -23.59 5.33
C VAL A 145 8.89 -24.48 5.33
N ILE A 146 10.08 -23.91 5.13
CA ILE A 146 11.33 -24.68 5.17
C ILE A 146 11.60 -25.21 6.59
N THR A 147 11.28 -24.40 7.62
CA THR A 147 11.39 -24.85 9.01
C THR A 147 10.45 -26.03 9.29
N SER A 148 9.22 -26.01 8.77
CA SER A 148 8.27 -27.12 8.96
C SER A 148 8.71 -28.40 8.26
N ILE A 149 9.37 -28.32 7.10
CA ILE A 149 9.98 -29.48 6.41
C ILE A 149 11.03 -30.17 7.30
N THR A 150 11.70 -29.44 8.19
CA THR A 150 12.66 -30.04 9.15
C THR A 150 12.00 -31.09 10.03
N LEU A 151 10.75 -30.85 10.49
CA LEU A 151 10.02 -31.79 11.34
C LEU A 151 9.70 -33.09 10.61
N LEU A 152 9.46 -33.03 9.30
CA LEU A 152 9.19 -34.20 8.46
C LEU A 152 10.47 -34.93 8.04
N SER A 153 11.52 -34.18 7.71
CA SER A 153 12.75 -34.75 7.15
C SER A 153 13.79 -35.15 8.21
N GLY A 154 13.71 -34.64 9.43
CA GLY A 154 14.72 -34.82 10.49
C GLY A 154 16.07 -34.14 10.22
N ARG A 155 16.26 -33.50 9.05
CA ARG A 155 17.53 -32.89 8.62
C ARG A 155 17.62 -31.44 9.11
N ARG A 156 18.54 -31.19 10.06
CA ARG A 156 18.80 -29.85 10.63
C ARG A 156 19.26 -28.78 9.63
N VAL A 157 19.68 -29.17 8.43
CA VAL A 157 20.03 -28.21 7.35
C VAL A 157 18.84 -27.30 7.01
N PHE A 158 17.63 -27.87 6.95
CA PHE A 158 16.43 -27.09 6.67
C PHE A 158 16.11 -26.10 7.79
N TRP A 159 16.38 -26.46 9.04
CA TRP A 159 16.16 -25.55 10.17
C TRP A 159 17.04 -24.31 10.08
N HIS A 160 18.33 -24.48 9.81
CA HIS A 160 19.25 -23.35 9.65
C HIS A 160 18.90 -22.49 8.42
N ALA A 161 18.49 -23.11 7.32
CA ALA A 161 18.02 -22.39 6.13
C ALA A 161 16.75 -21.55 6.44
N GLY A 162 15.80 -22.12 7.18
CA GLY A 162 14.59 -21.43 7.60
C GLY A 162 14.88 -20.23 8.52
N ILE A 163 15.78 -20.40 9.50
CA ILE A 163 16.23 -19.29 10.35
C ILE A 163 16.90 -18.19 9.52
N LEU A 164 17.78 -18.55 8.58
CA LEU A 164 18.46 -17.57 7.74
C LEU A 164 17.48 -16.75 6.90
N LEU A 165 16.48 -17.40 6.29
CA LEU A 165 15.43 -16.70 5.55
C LEU A 165 14.55 -15.85 6.46
N GLY A 166 14.23 -16.33 7.67
CA GLY A 166 13.50 -15.54 8.65
C GLY A 166 14.24 -14.27 9.06
N VAL A 167 15.56 -14.35 9.28
CA VAL A 167 16.41 -13.18 9.56
C VAL A 167 16.42 -12.22 8.37
N VAL A 168 16.57 -12.73 7.14
CA VAL A 168 16.53 -11.90 5.93
C VAL A 168 15.17 -11.20 5.81
N GLY A 169 14.06 -11.90 6.05
CA GLY A 169 12.72 -11.35 6.01
C GLY A 169 12.50 -10.26 7.07
N MET A 170 12.96 -10.48 8.31
CA MET A 170 12.91 -9.47 9.37
C MET A 170 13.73 -8.22 9.02
N VAL A 171 14.93 -8.39 8.46
CA VAL A 171 15.76 -7.26 8.02
C VAL A 171 15.07 -6.51 6.89
N ALA A 172 14.51 -7.21 5.89
CA ALA A 172 13.78 -6.60 4.79
C ALA A 172 12.58 -5.79 5.30
N ALA A 173 11.77 -6.35 6.20
CA ALA A 173 10.66 -5.63 6.83
C ALA A 173 11.14 -4.41 7.62
N ALA A 174 12.22 -4.53 8.40
CA ALA A 174 12.79 -3.43 9.17
C ALA A 174 13.30 -2.27 8.28
N THR A 175 13.74 -2.54 7.04
CA THR A 175 14.12 -1.46 6.11
C THR A 175 12.96 -0.55 5.73
N SER A 176 11.71 -0.96 5.96
CA SER A 176 10.53 -0.09 5.77
C SER A 176 10.59 1.16 6.65
N LEU A 177 11.16 1.07 7.86
CA LEU A 177 11.33 2.21 8.78
C LEU A 177 12.31 3.28 8.26
N LEU A 178 13.13 2.94 7.26
CA LEU A 178 14.10 3.84 6.65
C LEU A 178 13.52 4.59 5.44
N VAL A 179 12.33 4.22 4.97
CA VAL A 179 11.66 4.86 3.83
C VAL A 179 11.09 6.21 4.28
N LYS A 180 11.64 7.28 3.71
CA LYS A 180 11.30 8.69 3.93
C LYS A 180 11.06 9.40 2.60
#